data_AF-A0A3G6ISU6-F1
#
_entry.id   AF-A0A3G6ISU6-F1
#
_cell.length_a   1.000
_cell.length_b   1.000
_cell.length_c   1.000
_cell.angle_alpha   90.00
_cell.angle_beta   90.00
_cell.angle_gamma   90.00
#
_symmetry.space_group_name_H-M   'P 1'
#
loop_
_entity.id
_entity.type
_entity.pdbx_description
1 polymer ?
#
loop_
_entity_poly.entity_id
_entity_poly.type
_entity_poly.pdbx_seq_one_letter_code
_entity_poly.pdbx_strand_id
1 'polypeptide(L)'
;MQLNEQEARQLIRTSIALHQELEHKKHSPPPQKEKIGHTPPHPGPRTPGGRLTDISIDLATNLAELIRDLAHRVTPGRELPAEAIPLLRWLQFNLQAAMQQDFIQDVLDEIEQQRKQLTGLLQPAEPATQSAKTFNTATAVLQVLQMHGHLKTREDLRNWANRGYISRVKDRQGRSLYCAAEAIQHIEHQRCTAKHLID
;
A
#
# COMPACT_ATOMS: atom_id res chain seq x y z
N MET A 1 3.72 -9.81 19.97
CA MET A 1 4.51 -11.03 19.66
C MET A 1 5.95 -10.66 19.99
N GLN A 2 6.62 -11.34 20.92
CA GLN A 2 8.01 -11.00 21.25
C GLN A 2 8.91 -11.39 20.08
N LEU A 3 9.56 -10.40 19.48
CA LEU A 3 10.55 -10.60 18.42
C LEU A 3 11.85 -11.09 19.06
N ASN A 4 12.46 -12.12 18.48
CA ASN A 4 13.82 -12.49 18.87
C ASN A 4 14.84 -11.46 18.32
N GLU A 5 16.08 -11.50 18.80
CA GLU A 5 17.10 -10.50 18.42
C GLU A 5 17.34 -10.48 16.90
N GLN A 6 17.37 -11.63 16.24
CA GLN A 6 17.62 -11.69 14.80
C GLN A 6 16.47 -11.07 14.00
N GLU A 7 15.23 -11.34 14.41
CA GLU A 7 14.04 -10.73 13.82
C GLU A 7 14.03 -9.22 14.02
N ALA A 8 14.38 -8.74 15.21
CA ALA A 8 14.50 -7.32 15.51
C ALA A 8 15.60 -6.64 14.68
N ARG A 9 16.78 -7.27 14.51
CA ARG A 9 17.84 -6.77 13.61
C ARG A 9 17.35 -6.64 12.17
N GLN A 10 16.64 -7.64 11.68
CA GLN A 10 16.11 -7.64 10.33
C GLN A 10 15.04 -6.55 10.15
N LEU A 11 14.14 -6.40 11.12
CA LEU A 11 13.12 -5.34 11.15
C LEU A 11 13.77 -3.95 11.07
N ILE A 12 14.76 -3.68 11.92
CA ILE A 12 15.47 -2.38 11.93
C ILE A 12 16.18 -2.15 10.60
N ARG A 13 16.86 -3.17 10.06
CA ARG A 13 17.57 -3.06 8.77
C ARG A 13 16.61 -2.71 7.62
N THR A 14 15.47 -3.40 7.55
CA THR A 14 14.44 -3.12 6.54
C THR A 14 13.88 -1.70 6.70
N SER A 15 13.64 -1.26 7.94
CA SER A 15 13.12 0.08 8.21
C SER A 15 14.11 1.17 7.82
N ILE A 16 15.42 0.99 8.08
CA ILE A 16 16.47 1.91 7.60
C ILE A 16 16.41 2.06 6.08
N ALA A 17 16.30 0.96 5.33
CA ALA A 17 16.23 1.00 3.88
C ALA A 17 14.99 1.76 3.38
N LEU A 18 13.83 1.57 4.01
CA LEU A 18 12.59 2.29 3.66
C LEU A 18 12.71 3.80 3.94
N HIS A 19 13.30 4.20 5.06
CA HIS A 19 13.54 5.62 5.34
C HIS A 19 14.53 6.24 4.34
N GLN A 20 15.55 5.50 3.91
CA GLN A 20 16.46 5.97 2.86
C GLN A 20 15.73 6.16 1.52
N GLU A 21 14.84 5.24 1.15
CA GLU A 21 14.00 5.37 -0.03
C GLU A 21 13.03 6.56 0.07
N LEU A 22 12.45 6.81 1.25
CA LEU A 22 11.62 7.98 1.51
C LEU A 22 12.40 9.29 1.29
N GLU A 23 13.60 9.40 1.87
CA GLU A 23 14.46 10.58 1.68
C GLU A 23 14.82 10.78 0.21
N HIS A 24 15.11 9.71 -0.53
CA HIS A 24 15.36 9.81 -1.96
C HIS A 24 14.13 10.34 -2.74
N LYS A 25 12.92 9.86 -2.41
CA LYS A 25 11.68 10.30 -3.07
C LYS A 25 11.28 11.73 -2.70
N LYS A 26 11.59 12.22 -1.50
CA LYS A 26 11.38 13.63 -1.11
C LYS A 26 12.11 14.62 -2.01
N HIS A 27 13.30 14.23 -2.48
CA HIS A 27 14.16 15.05 -3.33
C HIS A 27 14.04 14.74 -4.82
N SER A 28 13.28 13.71 -5.19
CA SER A 28 13.04 13.35 -6.58
C SER A 28 12.01 14.31 -7.20
N PRO A 29 12.27 14.89 -8.38
CA PRO A 29 11.28 15.72 -9.07
C PRO A 29 10.05 14.86 -9.41
N PRO A 30 8.81 15.39 -9.26
CA PRO A 30 7.62 14.64 -9.62
C PRO A 30 7.68 14.26 -11.11
N PRO A 31 7.27 13.04 -11.50
CA PRO A 31 7.20 12.67 -12.90
C PRO A 31 6.30 13.68 -13.63
N GLN A 32 6.80 14.23 -14.74
CA GLN A 32 6.04 15.14 -15.58
C GLN A 32 4.80 14.41 -16.09
N LYS A 33 3.66 14.60 -15.42
CA LYS A 33 2.36 14.23 -15.98
C LYS A 33 2.06 15.22 -17.10
N GLU A 34 1.81 14.72 -18.31
CA GLU A 34 1.28 15.53 -19.40
C GLU A 34 0.05 16.28 -18.88
N LYS A 35 0.07 17.61 -19.03
CA LYS A 35 -0.94 18.52 -18.48
C LYS A 35 -2.26 18.33 -19.21
N ILE A 36 -3.10 17.40 -18.75
CA ILE A 36 -4.50 17.32 -19.16
C ILE A 36 -5.30 18.21 -18.20
N GLY A 37 -5.77 19.35 -18.69
CA GLY A 37 -6.85 20.12 -18.08
C GLY A 37 -6.45 21.02 -16.90
N HIS A 38 -6.60 22.32 -17.11
CA HIS A 38 -6.29 23.36 -16.14
C HIS A 38 -7.21 23.36 -14.92
N THR A 39 -6.62 23.29 -13.73
CA THR A 39 -7.12 24.01 -12.55
C THR A 39 -5.90 24.65 -11.89
N PRO A 40 -5.82 25.98 -11.74
CA PRO A 40 -4.68 26.61 -11.11
C PRO A 40 -4.64 26.17 -9.63
N PRO A 41 -3.53 25.60 -9.14
CA PRO A 41 -3.41 25.28 -7.72
C PRO A 41 -3.42 26.60 -6.92
N HIS A 42 -4.23 26.64 -5.86
CA HIS A 42 -4.29 27.77 -4.94
C HIS A 42 -2.87 28.20 -4.48
N PRO A 43 -2.59 29.51 -4.38
CA PRO A 43 -1.28 30.03 -4.02
C PRO A 43 -1.11 29.95 -2.49
N GLY A 44 -0.81 28.75 -2.00
CA GLY A 44 -0.28 28.54 -0.66
C GLY A 44 1.19 28.14 -0.74
N PRO A 45 2.03 28.50 0.23
CA PRO A 45 3.39 27.98 0.30
C PRO A 45 3.34 26.45 0.37
N ARG A 46 3.83 25.77 -0.67
CA ARG A 46 3.98 24.31 -0.67
C ARG A 46 5.40 23.99 -0.24
N THR A 47 5.56 23.30 0.89
CA THR A 47 6.84 22.77 1.34
C THR A 47 7.44 21.88 0.23
N PRO A 48 8.72 22.05 -0.13
CA PRO A 48 9.38 21.12 -1.06
C PRO A 48 9.26 19.67 -0.52
N GLY A 49 8.84 18.74 -1.39
CA GLY A 49 8.54 17.34 -1.05
C GLY A 49 7.08 17.04 -0.66
N GLY A 50 6.24 18.05 -0.42
CA GLY A 50 4.80 17.90 -0.16
C GLY A 50 4.50 16.88 0.95
N ARG A 51 3.47 16.04 0.75
CA ARG A 51 3.00 15.04 1.72
C ARG A 51 4.08 14.08 2.23
N LEU A 52 5.13 13.81 1.45
CA LEU A 52 6.22 12.91 1.87
C LEU A 52 7.11 13.53 2.94
N THR A 53 7.28 14.85 2.90
CA THR A 53 8.04 15.59 3.93
C THR A 53 7.28 15.58 5.25
N ASP A 54 5.97 15.83 5.22
CA ASP A 54 5.12 15.82 6.42
C ASP A 54 5.16 14.43 7.09
N ILE A 55 4.97 13.36 6.30
CA ILE A 55 5.06 11.98 6.81
C ILE A 55 6.45 11.67 7.38
N SER A 56 7.52 12.12 6.73
CA SER A 56 8.91 11.91 7.21
C SER A 56 9.13 12.57 8.58
N ILE A 57 8.60 13.77 8.80
CA ILE A 57 8.68 14.49 10.07
C ILE A 57 7.89 13.79 11.17
N ASP A 58 6.65 13.37 10.89
CA ASP A 58 5.80 12.69 11.87
C ASP A 58 6.44 11.37 12.33
N LEU A 59 6.92 10.56 11.38
CA LEU A 59 7.57 9.28 11.68
C LEU A 59 8.86 9.47 12.49
N ALA A 60 9.67 10.48 12.16
CA ALA A 60 10.90 10.78 12.88
C ALA A 60 10.63 11.28 14.30
N THR A 61 9.60 12.10 14.50
CA THR A 61 9.19 12.60 15.82
C THR A 61 8.78 11.45 16.74
N ASN A 62 7.90 10.57 16.26
CA ASN A 62 7.44 9.41 17.03
C ASN A 62 8.60 8.47 17.42
N LEU A 63 9.52 8.19 16.49
CA LEU A 63 10.72 7.40 16.79
C LEU A 63 11.64 8.10 17.79
N ALA A 64 11.76 9.43 17.71
CA ALA A 64 12.64 10.19 18.59
C ALA A 64 12.18 10.12 20.05
N GLU A 65 10.88 10.16 20.32
CA GLU A 65 10.33 10.02 21.68
C GLU A 65 10.75 8.67 22.28
N LEU A 66 10.46 7.57 21.59
CA LEU A 66 10.71 6.22 22.10
C LEU A 66 12.20 5.86 22.17
N ILE A 67 12.97 6.17 21.11
CA ILE A 67 14.38 5.76 21.02
C ILE A 67 15.27 6.63 21.91
N ARG A 68 14.94 7.91 22.15
CA ARG A 68 15.73 8.72 23.09
C ARG A 68 15.52 8.25 24.52
N ASP A 69 14.30 7.92 24.92
CA ASP A 69 14.05 7.34 26.25
C ASP A 69 14.82 6.04 26.46
N LEU A 70 14.85 5.19 25.43
CA LEU A 70 15.68 3.99 25.39
C LEU A 70 17.18 4.32 25.47
N ALA A 71 17.65 5.33 24.73
CA ALA A 71 19.04 5.74 24.71
C ALA A 71 19.52 6.30 26.05
N HIS A 72 18.67 7.02 26.78
CA HIS A 72 18.99 7.50 28.13
C HIS A 72 19.27 6.35 29.11
N ARG A 73 18.61 5.19 28.92
CA ARG A 73 18.83 4.00 29.77
C ARG A 73 20.04 3.17 29.35
N VAL A 74 20.31 3.07 28.05
CA VAL A 74 21.38 2.21 27.51
C VAL A 74 22.72 2.94 27.42
N THR A 75 22.73 4.19 26.96
CA THR A 75 23.92 5.04 26.84
C THR A 75 23.65 6.44 27.39
N PRO A 76 23.73 6.63 28.72
CA PRO A 76 23.45 7.92 29.35
C PRO A 76 24.35 9.04 28.81
N GLY A 77 23.79 10.24 28.63
CA GLY A 77 24.52 11.42 28.17
C GLY A 77 24.78 11.51 26.66
N ARG A 78 24.28 10.55 25.87
CA ARG A 78 24.33 10.63 24.41
C ARG A 78 23.09 11.31 23.87
N GLU A 79 23.26 12.46 23.23
CA GLU A 79 22.20 13.14 22.49
C GLU A 79 22.05 12.51 21.09
N LEU A 80 20.81 12.17 20.73
CA LEU A 80 20.48 11.65 19.40
C LEU A 80 19.67 12.68 18.61
N PRO A 81 19.97 12.90 17.31
CA PRO A 81 19.20 13.81 16.48
C PRO A 81 17.77 13.29 16.26
N ALA A 82 16.82 14.20 15.98
CA ALA A 82 15.42 13.87 15.71
C ALA A 82 15.22 13.40 14.26
N GLU A 83 16.06 12.45 13.82
CA GLU A 83 16.05 11.93 12.46
C GLU A 83 15.95 10.41 12.51
N ALA A 84 15.03 9.84 11.72
CA ALA A 84 14.74 8.41 11.77
C ALA A 84 15.96 7.51 11.49
N ILE A 85 16.79 7.85 10.50
CA ILE A 85 17.95 7.01 10.11
C ILE A 85 19.01 6.95 11.23
N PRO A 86 19.51 8.07 11.79
CA PRO A 86 20.41 8.03 12.94
C PRO A 86 19.84 7.29 14.15
N LEU A 87 18.55 7.46 14.46
CA LEU A 87 17.89 6.79 15.58
C LEU A 87 17.87 5.27 15.38
N LEU A 88 17.44 4.81 14.20
CA LEU A 88 17.41 3.38 13.86
C LEU A 88 18.82 2.77 13.80
N ARG A 89 19.84 3.52 13.34
CA ARG A 89 21.24 3.07 13.36
C ARG A 89 21.79 2.94 14.77
N TRP A 90 21.49 3.89 15.65
CA TRP A 90 21.85 3.78 17.07
C TRP A 90 21.20 2.53 17.68
N LEU A 91 19.92 2.29 17.41
CA LEU A 91 19.21 1.10 17.89
C LEU A 91 19.82 -0.18 17.33
N GLN A 92 20.14 -0.23 16.04
CA GLN A 92 20.77 -1.39 15.40
C GLN A 92 22.10 -1.78 16.07
N PHE A 93 22.90 -0.78 16.44
CA PHE A 93 24.17 -0.98 17.12
C PHE A 93 23.99 -1.45 18.56
N ASN A 94 23.04 -0.85 19.29
CA ASN A 94 22.82 -1.11 20.73
C ASN A 94 21.73 -2.16 21.01
N LEU A 95 21.26 -2.87 20.00
CA LEU A 95 20.06 -3.72 20.09
C LEU A 95 20.13 -4.73 21.24
N GLN A 96 21.28 -5.38 21.44
CA GLN A 96 21.44 -6.38 22.50
C GLN A 96 21.20 -5.79 23.89
N ALA A 97 21.71 -4.59 24.18
CA ALA A 97 21.49 -3.90 25.44
C ALA A 97 20.08 -3.32 25.53
N ALA A 98 19.52 -2.86 24.41
CA ALA A 98 18.15 -2.39 24.31
C ALA A 98 17.13 -3.50 24.60
N MET A 99 17.38 -4.73 24.17
CA MET A 99 16.49 -5.88 24.42
C MET A 99 16.37 -6.29 25.88
N GLN A 100 17.29 -5.81 26.74
CA GLN A 100 17.20 -6.01 28.19
C GLN A 100 16.25 -5.00 28.86
N GLN A 101 15.77 -3.99 28.13
CA GLN A 101 14.84 -3.00 28.65
C GLN A 101 13.40 -3.50 28.55
N ASP A 102 12.58 -3.11 29.52
CA ASP A 102 11.20 -3.53 29.71
C ASP A 102 10.23 -3.04 28.61
N PHE A 103 10.52 -1.90 27.98
CA PHE A 103 9.68 -1.26 26.97
C PHE A 103 10.25 -1.33 25.55
N ILE A 104 11.28 -2.17 25.32
CA ILE A 104 11.83 -2.37 23.97
C ILE A 104 10.77 -2.88 22.98
N GLN A 105 9.78 -3.63 23.47
CA GLN A 105 8.72 -4.14 22.62
C GLN A 105 7.88 -3.01 22.03
N ASP A 106 7.61 -1.94 22.78
CA ASP A 106 6.86 -0.79 22.29
C ASP A 106 7.61 -0.08 21.15
N VAL A 107 8.94 0.02 21.28
CA VAL A 107 9.83 0.55 20.24
C VAL A 107 9.78 -0.32 18.98
N LEU A 108 9.84 -1.65 19.13
CA LEU A 108 9.80 -2.57 17.99
C LEU A 108 8.44 -2.60 17.30
N ASP A 109 7.35 -2.49 18.07
CA ASP A 109 5.98 -2.42 17.54
C ASP A 109 5.76 -1.14 16.74
N GLU A 110 6.27 0.01 17.22
CA GLU A 110 6.26 1.27 16.47
C GLU A 110 7.08 1.12 15.16
N ILE A 111 8.29 0.56 15.22
CA ILE A 111 9.11 0.34 14.01
C ILE A 111 8.38 -0.56 13.00
N GLU A 112 7.69 -1.60 13.45
CA GLU A 112 6.90 -2.48 12.59
C GLU A 112 5.68 -1.76 11.98
N GLN A 113 5.01 -0.90 12.75
CA GLN A 113 3.93 -0.06 12.25
C GLN A 113 4.43 0.91 11.17
N GLN A 114 5.53 1.61 11.44
CA GLN A 114 6.15 2.51 10.47
C GLN A 114 6.62 1.77 9.22
N ARG A 115 7.21 0.58 9.37
CA ARG A 115 7.58 -0.29 8.24
C ARG A 115 6.37 -0.58 7.37
N LYS A 116 5.22 -0.97 7.93
CA LYS A 116 3.99 -1.24 7.16
C LYS A 116 3.50 0.00 6.42
N GLN A 117 3.47 1.15 7.10
CA GLN A 117 3.05 2.42 6.53
C GLN A 117 3.96 2.84 5.36
N LEU A 118 5.28 2.79 5.56
CA LEU A 118 6.26 3.10 4.54
C LEU A 118 6.23 2.11 3.37
N THR A 119 6.06 0.82 3.65
CA THR A 119 5.90 -0.20 2.59
C THR A 119 4.72 0.15 1.71
N GLY A 120 3.54 0.42 2.28
CA GLY A 120 2.34 0.78 1.51
C GLY A 120 2.47 2.10 0.74
N LEU A 121 3.22 3.06 1.27
CA LEU A 121 3.46 4.36 0.65
C LEU A 121 4.47 4.30 -0.51
N LEU A 122 5.58 3.58 -0.31
CA LEU A 122 6.72 3.56 -1.21
C LEU A 122 6.61 2.47 -2.27
N GLN A 123 6.02 1.34 -1.91
CA GLN A 123 5.75 0.21 -2.79
C GLN A 123 4.23 0.08 -2.89
N PRO A 124 3.54 1.04 -3.55
CA PRO A 124 2.14 0.85 -3.85
C PRO A 124 2.07 -0.47 -4.61
N ALA A 125 1.32 -1.44 -4.06
CA ALA A 125 1.18 -2.75 -4.67
C ALA A 125 0.93 -2.53 -6.16
N GLU A 126 1.78 -3.14 -7.01
CA GLU A 126 1.46 -3.21 -8.43
C GLU A 126 -0.01 -3.64 -8.52
N PRO A 127 -0.85 -2.97 -9.34
CA PRO A 127 -2.25 -3.33 -9.45
C PRO A 127 -2.30 -4.83 -9.74
N ALA A 128 -2.74 -5.61 -8.75
CA ALA A 128 -2.45 -7.03 -8.65
C ALA A 128 -2.61 -7.73 -10.00
N THR A 129 -1.49 -7.95 -10.68
CA THR A 129 -1.48 -8.67 -11.94
C THR A 129 -1.82 -10.10 -11.57
N GLN A 130 -3.09 -10.49 -11.82
CA GLN A 130 -3.71 -11.77 -11.46
C GLN A 130 -4.15 -11.90 -10.00
N SER A 131 -5.19 -11.14 -9.61
CA SER A 131 -6.09 -11.63 -8.56
C SER A 131 -6.55 -13.05 -8.92
N ALA A 132 -6.47 -14.01 -8.01
CA ALA A 132 -7.16 -15.29 -8.15
C ALA A 132 -8.59 -15.03 -8.64
N LYS A 133 -8.95 -15.54 -9.82
CA LYS A 133 -10.25 -15.27 -10.45
C LYS A 133 -11.35 -15.61 -9.44
N THR A 134 -12.01 -14.59 -8.92
CA THR A 134 -13.03 -14.77 -7.90
C THR A 134 -14.34 -15.12 -8.60
N PHE A 135 -14.76 -16.37 -8.46
CA PHE A 135 -15.98 -16.89 -9.05
C PHE A 135 -17.16 -16.63 -8.13
N ASN A 136 -18.14 -15.88 -8.63
CA ASN A 136 -19.31 -15.43 -7.88
C ASN A 136 -20.60 -15.99 -8.51
N THR A 137 -21.68 -16.05 -7.73
CA THR A 137 -23.00 -16.43 -8.28
C THR A 137 -23.48 -15.38 -9.28
N ALA A 138 -24.38 -15.77 -10.20
CA ALA A 138 -24.95 -14.85 -11.18
C ALA A 138 -25.59 -13.61 -10.52
N THR A 139 -26.28 -13.78 -9.39
CA THR A 139 -26.89 -12.65 -8.66
C THR A 139 -25.85 -11.65 -8.17
N ALA A 140 -24.75 -12.13 -7.58
CA ALA A 140 -23.68 -11.27 -7.08
C ALA A 140 -22.96 -10.53 -8.23
N VAL A 141 -22.71 -11.22 -9.35
CA VAL A 141 -22.14 -10.57 -10.55
C VAL A 141 -23.07 -9.48 -11.09
N LEU A 142 -24.37 -9.74 -11.19
CA LEU A 142 -25.34 -8.74 -11.65
C LEU A 142 -25.42 -7.53 -10.73
N GLN A 143 -25.35 -7.73 -9.41
CA GLN A 143 -25.33 -6.63 -8.45
C GLN A 143 -24.09 -5.73 -8.63
N VAL A 144 -22.91 -6.35 -8.83
CA VAL A 144 -21.69 -5.60 -9.15
C VAL A 144 -21.85 -4.83 -10.45
N LEU A 145 -22.34 -5.47 -11.52
CA LEU A 145 -22.60 -4.80 -12.80
C LEU A 145 -23.55 -3.62 -12.66
N GLN A 146 -24.61 -3.75 -11.86
CA GLN A 146 -25.57 -2.69 -11.59
C GLN A 146 -24.91 -1.51 -10.85
N MET A 147 -24.03 -1.76 -9.89
CA MET A 147 -23.24 -0.71 -9.21
C MET A 147 -22.33 0.04 -10.18
N HIS A 148 -21.84 -0.63 -11.22
CA HIS A 148 -21.08 -0.02 -12.33
C HIS A 148 -21.99 0.62 -13.41
N GLY A 149 -23.31 0.72 -13.18
CA GLY A 149 -24.26 1.35 -14.09
C GLY A 149 -24.69 0.49 -15.27
N HIS A 150 -24.50 -0.84 -15.18
CA HIS A 150 -24.85 -1.79 -16.23
C HIS A 150 -26.03 -2.66 -15.81
N LEU A 151 -27.18 -2.48 -16.48
CA LEU A 151 -28.34 -3.36 -16.34
C LEU A 151 -28.18 -4.55 -17.29
N LYS A 152 -27.96 -5.73 -16.71
CA LYS A 152 -27.79 -6.99 -17.44
C LYS A 152 -28.61 -8.10 -16.79
N THR A 153 -28.91 -9.13 -17.56
CA THR A 153 -29.72 -10.27 -17.14
C THR A 153 -28.83 -11.50 -16.91
N ARG A 154 -29.39 -12.52 -16.22
CA ARG A 154 -28.72 -13.81 -16.05
C ARG A 154 -28.47 -14.52 -17.39
N GLU A 155 -29.35 -14.29 -18.36
CA GLU A 155 -29.22 -14.83 -19.70
C GLU A 155 -28.01 -14.23 -20.43
N ASP A 156 -27.76 -12.93 -20.27
CA ASP A 156 -26.56 -12.27 -20.81
C ASP A 156 -25.28 -12.92 -20.28
N LEU A 157 -25.18 -13.14 -18.97
CA LEU A 157 -24.04 -13.82 -18.36
C LEU A 157 -23.87 -15.25 -18.89
N ARG A 158 -24.96 -15.98 -19.07
CA ARG A 158 -24.93 -17.33 -19.64
C ARG A 158 -24.45 -17.31 -21.08
N ASN A 159 -24.92 -16.35 -21.88
CA ASN A 159 -24.52 -16.19 -23.28
C ASN A 159 -23.05 -15.77 -23.39
N TRP A 160 -22.57 -14.86 -22.55
CA TRP A 160 -21.16 -14.47 -22.52
C TRP A 160 -20.26 -15.63 -22.13
N ALA A 161 -20.67 -16.44 -21.15
CA ALA A 161 -19.93 -17.63 -20.76
C ALA A 161 -19.90 -18.70 -21.87
N ASN A 162 -21.04 -18.93 -22.54
CA ASN A 162 -21.12 -19.88 -23.64
C ASN A 162 -20.28 -19.44 -24.86
N ARG A 163 -20.12 -18.14 -25.08
CA ARG A 163 -19.30 -17.56 -26.13
C ARG A 163 -17.82 -17.40 -25.75
N GLY A 164 -17.43 -17.80 -24.53
CA GLY A 164 -16.05 -17.75 -24.06
C GLY A 164 -15.56 -16.36 -23.66
N TYR A 165 -16.44 -15.36 -23.51
CA TYR A 165 -16.07 -14.02 -23.08
C TYR A 165 -15.83 -13.91 -21.57
N ILE A 166 -16.49 -14.78 -20.80
CA ILE A 166 -16.31 -14.88 -19.34
C ILE A 166 -16.18 -16.35 -18.93
N SER A 167 -15.40 -16.59 -17.88
CA SER A 167 -15.13 -17.91 -17.31
C SER A 167 -16.32 -18.36 -16.45
N ARG A 168 -16.67 -19.65 -16.56
CA ARG A 168 -17.71 -20.30 -15.76
C ARG A 168 -17.19 -21.55 -15.07
N VAL A 169 -17.42 -21.68 -13.77
CA VAL A 169 -17.09 -22.86 -12.95
C VAL A 169 -18.36 -23.39 -12.28
N LYS A 170 -18.40 -24.69 -11.98
CA LYS A 170 -19.46 -25.28 -11.15
C LYS A 170 -18.98 -25.41 -9.72
N ASP A 171 -19.82 -24.98 -8.78
CA ASP A 171 -19.61 -25.23 -7.35
C ASP A 171 -19.90 -26.71 -6.99
N ARG A 172 -19.55 -27.14 -5.77
CA ARG A 172 -19.85 -28.46 -5.19
C ARG A 172 -21.34 -28.81 -5.25
N GLN A 173 -22.23 -27.80 -5.28
CA GLN A 173 -23.69 -27.96 -5.42
C GLN A 173 -24.17 -27.96 -6.89
N GLY A 174 -23.27 -27.96 -7.88
CA GLY A 174 -23.60 -27.94 -9.30
C GLY A 174 -24.05 -26.57 -9.85
N ARG A 175 -24.05 -25.52 -9.02
CA ARG A 175 -24.42 -24.15 -9.42
C ARG A 175 -23.33 -23.51 -10.26
N SER A 176 -23.74 -22.74 -11.28
CA SER A 176 -22.79 -22.00 -12.13
C SER A 176 -22.33 -20.71 -11.45
N LEU A 177 -21.02 -20.56 -11.36
CA LEU A 177 -20.31 -19.37 -10.88
C LEU A 177 -19.59 -18.70 -12.05
N TYR A 178 -19.47 -17.38 -12.00
CA TYR A 178 -18.95 -16.53 -13.06
C TYR A 178 -17.92 -15.54 -12.49
N CYS A 179 -16.93 -15.17 -13.30
CA CYS A 179 -15.93 -14.17 -12.91
C CYS A 179 -16.49 -12.76 -13.11
N ALA A 180 -16.61 -11.98 -12.03
CA ALA A 180 -17.14 -10.61 -12.09
C ALA A 180 -16.23 -9.64 -12.86
N ALA A 181 -14.91 -9.78 -12.67
CA ALA A 181 -13.92 -8.93 -13.34
C ALA A 181 -13.97 -9.08 -14.87
N GLU A 182 -14.09 -10.31 -15.37
CA GLU A 182 -14.20 -10.58 -16.81
C GLU A 182 -15.51 -10.04 -17.39
N ALA A 183 -16.61 -10.08 -16.62
CA ALA A 183 -17.88 -9.51 -17.04
C ALA A 183 -17.82 -7.98 -17.18
N ILE A 184 -17.18 -7.28 -16.23
CA ILE A 184 -16.96 -5.83 -16.31
C ILE A 184 -16.07 -5.52 -17.52
N GLN A 185 -14.94 -6.21 -17.65
CA GLN A 185 -14.00 -6.02 -18.74
C GLN A 185 -14.68 -6.21 -20.10
N HIS A 186 -15.49 -7.26 -20.27
CA HIS A 186 -16.19 -7.52 -21.51
C HIS A 186 -17.15 -6.39 -21.90
N ILE A 187 -17.88 -5.81 -20.94
CA ILE A 187 -18.80 -4.70 -21.21
C ILE A 187 -18.05 -3.42 -21.57
N GLU A 188 -16.94 -3.15 -20.90
CA GLU A 188 -16.08 -2.00 -21.21
C GLU A 188 -15.49 -2.13 -22.62
N HIS A 189 -15.06 -3.33 -23.02
CA HIS A 189 -14.57 -3.59 -24.38
C HIS A 189 -15.68 -3.41 -25.43
N GLN A 190 -16.91 -3.85 -25.17
CA GLN A 190 -18.07 -3.60 -26.06
C GLN A 190 -18.37 -2.10 -26.20
N ARG A 191 -18.20 -1.31 -25.13
CA ARG A 191 -18.40 0.15 -25.17
C ARG A 191 -17.32 0.85 -26.01
N CYS A 192 -16.07 0.39 -25.93
CA CYS A 192 -14.98 0.95 -26.74
C CYS A 192 -15.14 0.61 -28.23
N THR A 193 -15.54 -0.62 -28.58
CA THR A 193 -15.75 -1.00 -29.98
C THR A 193 -16.99 -0.35 -30.59
N ALA A 194 -18.05 -0.11 -29.82
CA ALA A 194 -19.23 0.61 -30.31
C ALA A 194 -18.98 2.11 -30.60
N LYS A 195 -17.97 2.73 -29.97
CA LYS A 195 -17.59 4.13 -30.24
C LYS A 195 -16.79 4.32 -31.55
N HIS A 196 -16.32 3.25 -32.18
CA HIS A 196 -15.55 3.31 -33.45
C HIS A 196 -16.37 2.98 -34.71
N LEU A 197 -17.70 2.88 -34.57
CA LEU A 197 -18.62 2.56 -35.68
C LEU A 197 -19.57 3.73 -36.03
N ILE A 198 -19.31 4.94 -35.50
CA ILE A 198 -20.14 6.15 -35.74
C ILE A 198 -19.30 7.31 -36.31
N ASP A 199 -18.08 7.05 -36.78
CA ASP A 199 -17.32 8.01 -37.60
C ASP A 199 -17.18 7.50 -39.04
#